data_AF-A0A537KTB9-F1
#
_entry.id   AF-A0A537KTB9-F1
#
_cell.length_a   1.000
_cell.length_b   1.000
_cell.length_c   1.000
_cell.angle_alpha   90.00
_cell.angle_beta   90.00
_cell.angle_gamma   90.00
#
_symmetry.space_group_name_H-M   'P 1'
#
loop_
_entity.id
_entity.type
_entity.pdbx_description
1 polymer ?
#
loop_
_entity_poly.entity_id
_entity_poly.type
_entity_poly.pdbx_seq_one_letter_code
_entity_poly.pdbx_strand_id
1 'polypeptide(L)'
;MADVHEGELIEVFNVGDREPRILPRKVLCEIIEPRLQEICSLLRLQIKRSGYGHLVPAGIVLTGGSALLRGSAKYVSEKLELPARVGAPEQV
;
A
#
# COMPACT_ATOMS: atom_id res chain seq x y z
N MET A 1 -6.95 4.48 -0.91
CA MET A 1 -6.52 4.62 0.50
C MET A 1 -7.61 5.29 1.35
N ALA A 2 -8.59 4.52 1.85
CA ALA A 2 -9.97 5.00 2.02
C ALA A 2 -10.31 5.91 3.22
N ASP A 3 -9.37 6.27 4.11
CA ASP A 3 -9.70 7.02 5.34
C ASP A 3 -8.74 8.20 5.59
N VAL A 4 -8.65 9.12 4.63
CA VAL A 4 -7.96 10.42 4.83
C VAL A 4 -9.01 11.52 4.82
N HIS A 5 -9.15 12.24 5.94
CA HIS A 5 -10.10 13.34 6.06
C HIS A 5 -9.65 14.55 5.21
N GLU A 6 -10.59 15.26 4.59
CA GLU A 6 -10.32 16.37 3.65
C GLU A 6 -9.53 17.55 4.27
N GLY A 7 -9.46 17.64 5.61
CA GLY A 7 -8.68 18.66 6.33
C GLY A 7 -7.36 18.17 6.93
N GLU A 8 -6.97 16.91 6.72
CA GLU A 8 -5.72 16.40 7.30
C GLU A 8 -4.51 17.01 6.59
N LEU A 9 -3.73 17.82 7.31
CA LEU A 9 -2.53 18.48 6.81
C LEU A 9 -1.28 17.76 7.30
N ILE A 10 -0.24 17.76 6.45
CA ILE A 10 1.09 17.26 6.77
C ILE A 10 2.13 18.33 6.46
N GLU A 11 3.17 18.38 7.27
CA GLU A 11 4.37 19.18 7.01
C GLU A 11 5.36 18.33 6.21
N VAL A 12 5.87 18.88 5.11
CA VAL A 12 6.80 18.21 4.21
C VAL A 12 8.04 19.08 4.03
N PHE A 13 9.19 18.50 4.33
CA PHE A 13 10.49 19.11 4.07
C PHE A 13 10.88 18.86 2.62
N ASN A 14 11.29 19.91 1.91
CA ASN A 14 11.91 19.73 0.61
C ASN A 14 13.33 19.20 0.78
N VAL A 15 13.85 18.50 -0.23
CA VAL A 15 15.26 18.11 -0.25
C VAL A 15 16.13 19.37 -0.36
N GLY A 16 16.90 19.69 0.69
CA GLY A 16 17.76 20.88 0.80
C GLY A 16 17.30 21.90 1.86
N ASP A 17 17.81 23.14 1.80
CA ASP A 17 17.56 24.22 2.78
C ASP A 17 16.34 25.08 2.41
N ARG A 18 15.13 24.53 2.43
CA ARG A 18 13.92 25.34 2.24
C ARG A 18 12.90 25.09 3.33
N GLU A 19 12.27 26.18 3.75
CA GLU A 19 11.12 26.25 4.67
C GLU A 19 10.14 25.07 4.44
N PRO A 20 9.69 24.42 5.51
CA PRO A 20 8.71 23.34 5.41
C PRO A 20 7.42 23.81 4.73
N ARG A 21 6.80 22.91 3.95
CA ARG A 21 5.51 23.18 3.31
C ARG A 21 4.42 22.40 4.00
N ILE A 22 3.30 23.08 4.28
CA ILE A 22 2.08 22.44 4.77
C ILE A 22 1.23 22.06 3.56
N LEU A 23 0.88 20.78 3.45
CA LEU A 23 0.11 20.24 2.33
C LEU A 23 -1.01 19.32 2.85
N PRO A 24 -2.13 19.19 2.12
CA PRO A 24 -3.11 18.16 2.42
C PRO A 24 -2.49 16.77 2.28
N ARG A 25 -2.72 15.87 3.27
CA ARG A 25 -2.28 14.47 3.24
C ARG A 25 -2.77 13.73 2.00
N LYS A 26 -3.92 14.15 1.46
CA LYS A 26 -4.50 13.63 0.22
C LYS A 26 -3.51 13.69 -0.96
N VAL A 27 -2.71 14.76 -1.06
CA VAL A 27 -1.69 14.91 -2.10
C VAL A 27 -0.66 13.77 -2.04
N LEU A 28 -0.23 13.38 -0.84
CA LEU A 28 0.69 12.25 -0.67
C LEU A 28 0.01 10.93 -1.09
N CYS A 29 -1.28 10.77 -0.79
CA CYS A 29 -2.04 9.58 -1.17
C CYS A 29 -2.19 9.45 -2.69
N GLU A 30 -2.38 10.57 -3.40
CA GLU A 30 -2.44 10.62 -4.87
C GLU A 30 -1.12 10.19 -5.53
N ILE A 31 0.00 10.23 -4.81
CA ILE A 31 1.30 9.70 -5.27
C ILE A 31 1.47 8.23 -4.92
N ILE A 32 1.10 7.84 -3.70
CA ILE A 32 1.27 6.46 -3.19
C ILE A 32 0.33 5.47 -3.88
N GLU A 33 -0.91 5.86 -4.13
CA GLU A 33 -1.94 4.96 -4.68
C GLU A 33 -1.61 4.43 -6.08
N PRO A 34 -1.16 5.25 -7.05
CA PRO A 34 -0.67 4.77 -8.34
C PRO A 34 0.48 3.76 -8.20
N ARG A 35 1.40 3.97 -7.26
CA ARG A 35 2.51 3.04 -7.02
C ARG A 35 2.03 1.70 -6.46
N LEU A 36 1.07 1.71 -5.54
CA LEU A 36 0.44 0.47 -5.07
C LEU A 36 -0.30 -0.24 -6.20
N GLN A 37 -0.98 0.49 -7.09
CA GLN A 37 -1.66 -0.10 -8.25
C GLN A 37 -0.69 -0.81 -9.19
N GLU A 38 0.44 -0.16 -9.48
CA GLU A 38 1.52 -0.72 -10.31
C GLU A 38 2.05 -2.01 -9.68
N ILE A 39 2.36 -2.00 -8.38
CA ILE A 39 2.84 -3.17 -7.64
C ILE A 39 1.80 -4.30 -7.69
N CYS A 40 0.52 -4.02 -7.45
CA CYS A 40 -0.54 -5.03 -7.53
C CYS A 40 -0.63 -5.64 -8.93
N SER A 41 -0.45 -4.84 -9.98
CA SER A 41 -0.47 -5.32 -11.36
C SER A 41 0.69 -6.28 -11.64
N LEU A 42 1.88 -5.97 -11.12
CA LEU A 42 3.05 -6.85 -11.18
C LEU A 42 2.84 -8.14 -10.37
N LEU A 43 2.25 -8.06 -9.17
CA LEU A 43 1.91 -9.22 -8.36
C LEU A 43 0.94 -10.15 -9.10
N ARG A 44 -0.13 -9.61 -9.71
CA ARG A 44 -1.09 -10.39 -10.50
C ARG A 44 -0.41 -11.13 -11.64
N LEU A 45 0.53 -10.46 -12.32
CA LEU A 45 1.32 -11.08 -13.39
C LEU A 45 2.20 -12.22 -12.86
N GLN A 46 2.87 -12.03 -11.72
CA GLN A 46 3.73 -13.06 -11.12
C GLN A 46 2.93 -14.26 -10.61
N ILE A 47 1.79 -14.03 -9.93
CA ILE A 47 0.90 -15.11 -9.49
C ILE A 47 0.45 -15.93 -10.69
N LYS A 48 0.03 -15.28 -11.79
CA LYS A 48 -0.36 -15.98 -13.02
C LYS A 48 0.80 -16.77 -13.62
N ARG A 49 1.99 -16.17 -13.72
CA ARG A 49 3.20 -16.82 -14.26
C ARG A 49 3.67 -18.01 -13.44
N SER A 50 3.46 -17.98 -12.12
CA SER A 50 3.84 -19.08 -11.23
C SER A 50 3.03 -20.35 -11.46
N GLY A 51 1.84 -20.26 -12.09
CA GLY A 51 0.89 -21.37 -12.22
C GLY A 51 0.10 -21.69 -10.95
N TYR A 52 0.44 -21.10 -9.80
CA TYR A 52 -0.17 -21.40 -8.50
C TYR A 52 -1.38 -20.55 -8.13
N GLY A 53 -1.87 -19.68 -9.03
CA GLY A 53 -3.00 -18.79 -8.72
C GLY A 53 -4.28 -19.50 -8.25
N HIS A 54 -4.47 -20.76 -8.63
CA HIS A 54 -5.60 -21.59 -8.19
C HIS A 54 -5.37 -22.27 -6.82
N LEU A 55 -4.16 -22.21 -6.27
CA LEU A 55 -3.76 -22.85 -5.00
C LEU A 55 -3.61 -21.85 -3.84
N VAL A 56 -4.06 -20.61 -4.00
CA VAL A 56 -3.94 -19.56 -2.97
C VAL A 56 -5.28 -19.12 -2.37
N PRO A 57 -6.18 -20.04 -1.94
CA PRO A 57 -7.47 -19.66 -1.38
C PRO A 57 -7.36 -18.91 -0.05
N ALA A 58 -6.26 -19.12 0.69
CA ALA A 58 -5.96 -18.40 1.92
C ALA A 58 -5.55 -16.93 1.69
N GLY A 59 -5.28 -16.55 0.43
CA GLY A 59 -4.95 -15.18 0.06
C GLY A 59 -3.50 -14.79 0.29
N ILE A 60 -3.27 -13.52 0.60
CA ILE A 60 -1.97 -12.84 0.55
C ILE A 60 -1.58 -12.32 1.94
N VAL A 61 -0.31 -12.50 2.29
CA VAL A 61 0.28 -11.91 3.49
C VAL A 61 1.24 -10.81 3.09
N LEU A 62 0.89 -9.57 3.43
CA LEU A 62 1.77 -8.41 3.28
C LEU A 62 2.70 -8.33 4.49
N THR A 63 3.99 -8.13 4.24
CA THR A 63 5.02 -7.99 5.27
C THR A 63 6.05 -6.92 4.87
N GLY A 64 7.05 -6.71 5.72
CA GLY A 64 8.05 -5.65 5.56
C GLY A 64 7.51 -4.26 5.91
N GLY A 65 8.38 -3.25 5.87
CA GLY A 65 8.03 -1.88 6.29
C GLY A 65 6.86 -1.28 5.50
N SER A 66 6.80 -1.54 4.19
CA SER A 66 5.72 -1.02 3.33
C SER A 66 4.33 -1.57 3.69
N ALA A 67 4.24 -2.72 4.35
CA ALA A 67 2.96 -3.26 4.82
C ALA A 67 2.34 -2.43 5.95
N LEU A 68 3.12 -1.58 6.63
CA LEU A 68 2.64 -0.62 7.63
C LEU A 68 1.85 0.55 7.03
N LEU A 69 1.88 0.70 5.70
CA LEU A 69 1.06 1.69 5.02
C LEU A 69 -0.43 1.42 5.30
N ARG A 70 -1.10 2.39 5.91
CA ARG A 70 -2.50 2.28 6.30
C ARG A 70 -3.39 1.94 5.10
N GLY A 71 -4.22 0.91 5.26
CA GLY A 71 -5.16 0.47 4.24
C GLY A 71 -4.53 -0.34 3.09
N SER A 72 -3.23 -0.66 3.15
CA SER A 72 -2.55 -1.45 2.11
C SER A 72 -3.15 -2.84 1.92
N ALA A 73 -3.45 -3.56 3.01
CA ALA A 73 -4.09 -4.88 2.94
C ALA A 73 -5.47 -4.83 2.26
N LYS A 74 -6.32 -3.87 2.64
CA LYS A 74 -7.62 -3.66 2.00
C LYS A 74 -7.46 -3.37 0.50
N TYR A 75 -6.55 -2.45 0.16
CA TYR A 75 -6.29 -2.09 -1.24
C TYR A 75 -5.79 -3.27 -2.08
N VAL A 76 -4.84 -4.04 -1.56
CA VAL A 76 -4.32 -5.24 -2.24
C VAL A 76 -5.42 -6.28 -2.40
N SER A 77 -6.25 -6.47 -1.37
CA SER A 77 -7.37 -7.40 -1.43
C SER A 77 -8.35 -7.03 -2.54
N GLU A 78 -8.71 -5.76 -2.65
CA GLU A 78 -9.60 -5.23 -3.69
C GLU A 78 -8.98 -5.37 -5.10
N LYS A 79 -7.69 -5.07 -5.28
CA LYS A 79 -7.04 -5.10 -6.60
C LYS A 79 -6.72 -6.51 -7.10
N LEU A 80 -6.50 -7.45 -6.20
CA LEU A 80 -6.15 -8.84 -6.55
C LEU A 80 -7.32 -9.81 -6.42
N GLU A 81 -8.47 -9.36 -5.89
CA GLU A 81 -9.66 -10.19 -5.67
C GLU A 81 -9.35 -11.42 -4.82
N LEU A 82 -8.44 -11.27 -3.86
CA LEU A 82 -7.99 -12.30 -2.93
C LEU A 82 -8.01 -11.72 -1.51
N PRO A 83 -8.27 -12.52 -0.46
CA PRO A 83 -8.09 -12.06 0.91
C PRO A 83 -6.65 -11.55 1.11
N ALA A 84 -6.47 -10.44 1.82
CA ALA A 84 -5.14 -9.95 2.16
C ALA A 84 -5.07 -9.44 3.60
N ARG A 85 -3.95 -9.70 4.26
CA ARG A 85 -3.68 -9.26 5.64
C ARG A 85 -2.24 -8.80 5.81
N VAL A 86 -1.98 -7.98 6.82
CA VAL A 86 -0.61 -7.69 7.26
C VAL A 86 -0.14 -8.81 8.19
N GLY A 87 1.08 -9.28 8.01
CA GLY A 87 1.79 -10.17 8.92
C GLY A 87 2.96 -9.45 9.57
N ALA A 88 3.15 -9.69 10.86
CA ALA A 88 4.28 -9.20 11.63
C ALA A 88 4.87 -10.35 12.48
N PRO A 89 6.17 -10.32 12.81
CA PRO A 89 6.75 -11.25 13.79
C PRO A 89 6.12 -11.05 15.18
N GLU A 90 5.79 -12.15 15.88
CA GLU A 90 5.16 -12.10 17.21
C GLU A 90 6.15 -12.18 18.38
N GLN A 91 7.43 -12.51 18.12
CA GLN A 91 8.42 -12.86 19.14
C GLN A 91 9.75 -12.11 18.99
N VAL A 92 9.74 -10.89 18.45
CA VAL A 92 10.93 -10.04 18.37
C VAL A 92 10.91 -9.02 19.50
#